data_AF-A0A0U1E1D3-F1
#
_entry.id   AF-A0A0U1E1D3-F1
#
_cell.length_a   1.000
_cell.length_b   1.000
_cell.length_c   1.000
_cell.angle_alpha   90.00
_cell.angle_beta   90.00
_cell.angle_gamma   90.00
#
_symmetry.space_group_name_H-M   'P 1'
#
loop_
_entity.id
_entity.type
_entity.pdbx_description
1 polymer ?
#
loop_
_entity_poly.entity_id
_entity_poly.type
_entity_poly.pdbx_seq_one_letter_code
_entity_poly.pdbx_strand_id
1 'polypeptide(L)'
;MHLPFEQRYSGGPYMIGEELERTDYRKRVYNLNVLVGPGINYLTRTRFPDNEFAYRMLEEKWWSDWPENKNAPAGFWGTYTRTHGWRWIRVRHGEANDQTLDLDPTAYGNNCQAWAMTIHGQFPFYSKRSFTTEWRNDVLNAQINGRNHGAS
;
A
#
# COMPACT_ATOMS: atom_id res chain seq x y z
N MET A 1 13.62 -9.33 0.03
CA MET A 1 12.35 -9.98 0.38
C MET A 1 11.86 -10.76 -0.83
N HIS A 2 11.90 -12.09 -0.77
CA HIS A 2 11.42 -12.95 -1.85
C HIS A 2 9.89 -12.93 -1.87
N LEU A 3 9.29 -12.85 -3.06
CA LEU A 3 7.83 -12.87 -3.24
C LEU A 3 7.39 -14.31 -3.39
N PRO A 4 6.40 -14.79 -2.60
CA PRO A 4 5.84 -16.11 -2.82
C PRO A 4 5.12 -16.10 -4.17
N PHE A 5 5.42 -17.11 -5.00
CA PHE A 5 4.77 -17.35 -6.28
C PHE A 5 4.35 -18.82 -6.33
N GLU A 6 3.31 -19.10 -7.09
CA GLU A 6 2.78 -20.44 -7.30
C GLU A 6 3.03 -20.82 -8.76
N GLN A 7 3.60 -22.00 -8.98
CA GLN A 7 3.79 -22.56 -10.31
C GLN A 7 2.75 -23.65 -10.54
N ARG A 8 1.99 -23.51 -11.62
CA ARG A 8 1.11 -24.58 -12.09
C ARG A 8 1.84 -25.39 -13.14
N TYR A 9 1.82 -26.69 -12.94
CA TYR A 9 2.42 -27.69 -13.78
C TYR A 9 1.33 -28.62 -14.32
N SER A 10 1.44 -29.03 -15.58
CA SER A 10 0.61 -30.10 -16.13
C SER A 10 1.46 -31.30 -16.52
N GLY A 11 0.99 -32.48 -16.12
CA GLY A 11 1.62 -33.76 -16.39
C GLY A 11 0.65 -34.69 -17.12
N GLY A 12 1.18 -35.43 -18.09
CA GLY A 12 0.47 -36.50 -18.78
C GLY A 12 1.10 -37.87 -18.46
N PRO A 13 0.34 -38.98 -18.52
CA PRO A 13 0.83 -40.33 -18.16
C PRO A 13 1.96 -40.86 -19.06
N TYR A 14 2.28 -40.17 -20.16
CA TYR A 14 3.35 -40.52 -21.09
C TYR A 14 4.45 -39.45 -21.19
N MET A 15 4.51 -38.51 -20.23
CA MET A 15 5.53 -37.46 -20.17
C MET A 15 6.51 -37.72 -19.02
N ILE A 16 7.80 -37.52 -19.27
CA ILE A 16 8.83 -37.49 -18.22
C ILE A 16 8.87 -36.08 -17.66
N GLY A 17 8.40 -35.92 -16.42
CA GLY A 17 8.27 -34.62 -15.75
C GLY A 17 6.95 -33.92 -16.03
N GLU A 18 6.86 -32.65 -15.67
CA GLU A 18 5.67 -31.81 -15.86
C GLU A 18 6.05 -30.52 -16.61
N GLU A 19 5.16 -30.04 -17.48
CA GLU A 19 5.35 -28.79 -18.22
C GLU A 19 4.84 -27.61 -17.40
N LEU A 20 5.60 -26.50 -17.37
CA LEU A 20 5.22 -25.29 -16.66
C LEU A 20 4.14 -24.54 -17.46
N GLU A 21 2.93 -24.46 -16.92
CA GLU A 21 1.82 -23.76 -17.58
C GLU A 21 1.78 -22.28 -17.25
N ARG A 22 1.96 -21.94 -15.96
CA ARG A 22 1.74 -20.58 -15.47
C ARG A 22 2.46 -20.30 -14.16
N THR A 23 2.94 -19.07 -14.03
CA THR A 23 3.46 -18.51 -12.78
C THR A 23 2.50 -17.47 -12.22
N ASP A 24 1.98 -17.73 -11.04
CA ASP A 24 0.98 -16.88 -10.37
C ASP A 24 1.57 -16.12 -9.19
N TYR A 25 1.44 -14.79 -9.23
CA TYR A 25 1.75 -13.91 -8.12
C TYR A 25 0.46 -13.56 -7.37
N ARG A 26 0.34 -14.07 -6.15
CA ARG A 26 -0.82 -13.78 -5.30
C ARG A 26 -0.77 -12.35 -4.76
N LYS A 27 -1.94 -11.81 -4.40
CA LYS A 27 -2.04 -10.53 -3.67
C LYS A 27 -1.25 -10.62 -2.36
N ARG A 28 -0.73 -9.49 -1.88
CA ARG A 28 -0.17 -9.41 -0.52
C ARG A 28 -1.27 -9.11 0.48
N VAL A 29 -1.21 -9.81 1.61
CA VAL A 29 -2.09 -9.58 2.76
C VAL A 29 -1.19 -9.13 3.92
N TYR A 30 -1.52 -7.99 4.50
CA TYR A 30 -0.83 -7.43 5.65
C TYR A 30 -1.80 -7.37 6.81
N ASN A 31 -1.46 -8.03 7.90
CA ASN A 31 -2.21 -7.98 9.15
C ASN A 31 -1.43 -7.10 10.11
N LEU A 32 -2.06 -6.06 10.63
CA LEU A 32 -1.41 -5.08 11.51
C LEU A 32 -2.40 -4.55 12.53
N ASN A 33 -1.85 -4.10 13.65
CA ASN A 33 -2.58 -3.36 14.67
C ASN A 33 -2.12 -1.90 14.62
N VAL A 34 -3.06 -0.98 14.43
CA VAL A 34 -2.80 0.46 14.49
C VAL A 34 -3.28 1.00 15.82
N LEU A 35 -2.37 1.64 16.55
CA LEU A 35 -2.73 2.38 17.76
C LEU A 35 -3.07 3.83 17.37
N VAL A 36 -4.31 4.24 17.64
CA VAL A 36 -4.90 5.52 17.28
C VAL A 36 -5.19 6.29 18.57
N GLY A 37 -4.66 7.51 18.70
CA GLY A 37 -4.81 8.30 19.92
C GLY A 37 -3.96 9.58 19.91
N PRO A 38 -4.51 10.73 20.34
CA PRO A 38 -3.80 12.01 20.34
C PRO A 38 -2.62 12.02 21.32
N GLY A 39 -2.71 11.24 22.41
CA GLY A 39 -1.70 11.15 23.46
C GLY A 39 -0.56 10.15 23.22
N ILE A 40 -0.58 9.36 22.15
CA ILE A 40 0.39 8.26 21.95
C ILE A 40 1.80 8.78 21.67
N ASN A 41 1.92 9.77 20.77
CA ASN A 41 3.21 10.29 20.34
C ASN A 41 3.61 11.48 21.23
N TYR A 42 4.86 11.50 21.68
CA TYR A 42 5.42 12.62 22.45
C TYR A 42 5.20 13.98 21.76
N LEU A 43 5.35 14.05 20.44
CA LEU A 43 5.16 15.27 19.67
C LEU A 43 3.68 15.71 19.56
N THR A 44 2.73 14.77 19.61
CA THR A 44 1.31 15.09 19.55
C THR A 44 0.78 15.51 20.91
N ARG A 45 1.29 14.91 22.01
CA ARG A 45 0.95 15.29 23.39
C ARG A 45 1.19 16.77 23.71
N THR A 46 2.16 17.40 23.05
CA THR A 46 2.48 18.82 23.27
C THR A 46 1.69 19.76 22.38
N ARG A 47 1.08 19.24 21.29
CA ARG A 47 0.40 20.05 20.27
C ARG A 47 -1.12 19.95 20.31
N PHE A 48 -1.65 18.82 20.79
CA PHE A 48 -3.08 18.55 20.81
C PHE A 48 -3.53 18.18 22.22
N PRO A 49 -4.68 18.69 22.67
CA PRO A 49 -5.27 18.25 23.91
C PRO A 49 -5.66 16.78 23.81
N ASP A 50 -5.36 16.02 24.86
CA ASP A 50 -5.79 14.64 24.99
C ASP A 50 -7.24 14.60 25.49
N ASN A 51 -8.18 14.73 24.55
CA ASN A 51 -9.61 14.72 24.82
C ASN A 51 -10.37 13.82 23.84
N GLU A 52 -11.59 13.47 24.22
CA GLU A 52 -12.49 12.63 23.42
C GLU A 52 -12.70 13.18 22.00
N PHE A 53 -12.91 14.49 21.88
CA PHE A 53 -13.15 15.11 20.58
C PHE A 53 -11.94 14.97 19.63
N ALA A 54 -10.72 15.16 20.14
CA ALA A 54 -9.50 14.98 19.36
C ALA A 54 -9.31 13.52 18.95
N TYR A 55 -9.65 12.56 19.82
CA TYR A 55 -9.65 11.15 19.48
C TYR A 55 -10.63 10.85 18.33
N ARG A 56 -11.89 11.28 18.44
CA ARG A 56 -12.93 11.04 17.43
C ARG A 56 -12.59 11.65 16.07
N MET A 57 -12.07 12.88 16.04
CA MET A 57 -11.62 13.48 14.78
C MET A 57 -10.48 12.68 14.14
N LEU A 58 -9.54 12.19 14.95
CA LEU A 58 -8.40 11.42 14.45
C LEU A 58 -8.84 10.05 13.94
N GLU A 59 -9.74 9.40 14.66
CA GLU A 59 -10.39 8.15 14.26
C GLU A 59 -11.15 8.30 12.94
N GLU A 60 -12.00 9.32 12.82
CA GLU A 60 -12.78 9.58 11.60
C GLU A 60 -11.85 9.82 10.39
N LYS A 61 -10.80 10.64 10.58
CA LYS A 61 -9.82 10.89 9.52
C LYS A 61 -9.06 9.63 9.13
N TRP A 62 -8.66 8.83 10.10
CA TRP A 62 -7.97 7.57 9.85
C TRP A 62 -8.83 6.65 8.97
N TRP A 63 -10.09 6.46 9.30
CA TRP A 63 -10.99 5.61 8.50
C TRP A 63 -11.31 6.22 7.12
N SER A 64 -11.42 7.55 7.03
CA SER A 64 -11.60 8.24 5.74
C SER A 64 -10.42 8.03 4.78
N ASP A 65 -9.19 7.82 5.28
CA ASP A 65 -8.01 7.58 4.45
C ASP A 65 -7.98 6.15 3.87
N TRP A 66 -8.83 5.24 4.35
CA TRP A 66 -8.96 3.85 3.90
C TRP A 66 -10.29 3.60 3.20
N PRO A 67 -10.54 4.18 2.01
CA PRO A 67 -11.83 4.04 1.35
C PRO A 67 -12.11 2.59 0.93
N GLU A 68 -13.30 2.10 1.30
CA GLU A 68 -13.79 0.76 0.94
C GLU A 68 -14.19 0.66 -0.54
N ASN A 69 -14.48 1.80 -1.17
CA ASN A 69 -14.96 1.84 -2.54
C ASN A 69 -13.88 1.37 -3.54
N LYS A 70 -14.20 0.34 -4.33
CA LYS A 70 -13.30 -0.20 -5.38
C LYS A 70 -12.82 0.85 -6.40
N ASN A 71 -13.59 1.91 -6.61
CA ASN A 71 -13.28 2.97 -7.57
C ASN A 71 -12.42 4.08 -6.95
N ALA A 72 -12.32 4.16 -5.62
CA ALA A 72 -11.44 5.13 -4.96
C ALA A 72 -9.97 4.74 -5.14
N PRO A 73 -9.05 5.67 -5.40
CA PRO A 73 -7.65 5.32 -5.65
C PRO A 73 -7.03 4.55 -4.47
N ALA A 74 -6.24 3.53 -4.77
CA ALA A 74 -5.46 2.83 -3.74
C ALA A 74 -4.41 3.77 -3.13
N GLY A 75 -4.23 3.70 -1.81
CA GLY A 75 -3.16 4.39 -1.11
C GLY A 75 -1.79 3.77 -1.41
N PHE A 76 -0.73 4.46 -0.97
CA PHE A 76 0.64 3.97 -1.10
C PHE A 76 1.26 3.68 0.27
N TRP A 77 1.67 2.43 0.47
CA TRP A 77 2.46 2.01 1.62
C TRP A 77 3.94 2.12 1.30
N GLY A 78 4.66 2.96 2.04
CA GLY A 78 6.11 3.12 1.92
C GLY A 78 6.87 2.13 2.80
N THR A 79 7.83 1.41 2.23
CA THR A 79 8.80 0.61 2.99
C THR A 79 10.20 1.10 2.65
N TYR A 80 10.94 1.54 3.65
CA TYR A 80 12.35 1.85 3.51
C TYR A 80 13.19 0.59 3.70
N THR A 81 14.06 0.30 2.75
CA THR A 81 15.04 -0.78 2.83
C THR A 81 16.44 -0.20 2.67
N ARG A 82 17.40 -0.63 3.50
CA ARG A 82 18.78 -0.10 3.46
C ARG A 82 19.43 -0.25 2.08
N THR A 83 19.16 -1.35 1.37
CA THR A 83 19.79 -1.66 0.09
C THR A 83 19.19 -0.90 -1.10
N HIS A 84 17.93 -0.46 -1.01
CA HIS A 84 17.19 0.03 -2.17
C HIS A 84 16.37 1.29 -1.90
N GLY A 85 16.51 1.89 -0.71
CA GLY A 85 15.78 3.08 -0.30
C GLY A 85 14.28 2.86 -0.15
N TRP A 86 13.52 3.93 -0.38
CA TRP A 86 12.07 3.94 -0.32
C TRP A 86 11.44 3.19 -1.50
N ARG A 87 10.55 2.26 -1.17
CA ARG A 87 9.74 1.52 -2.14
C ARG A 87 8.27 1.62 -1.75
N TRP A 88 7.40 1.70 -2.74
CA TRP A 88 5.97 1.93 -2.52
C TRP A 88 5.15 0.77 -3.03
N ILE A 89 4.17 0.34 -2.24
CA ILE A 89 3.21 -0.69 -2.61
C ILE A 89 1.83 -0.06 -2.63
N ARG A 90 1.06 -0.33 -3.68
CA ARG A 90 -0.35 0.10 -3.74
C ARG A 90 -1.18 -0.77 -2.80
N VAL A 91 -1.80 -0.15 -1.82
CA VAL A 91 -2.55 -0.83 -0.75
C VAL A 91 -3.96 -0.29 -0.65
N ARG A 92 -4.88 -1.14 -0.21
CA ARG A 92 -6.28 -0.81 0.08
C ARG A 92 -6.75 -1.51 1.34
N HIS A 93 -7.86 -1.02 1.89
CA HIS A 93 -8.55 -1.72 2.96
C HIS A 93 -8.95 -3.11 2.48
N GLY A 94 -8.53 -4.13 3.23
CA GLY A 94 -8.59 -5.51 2.78
C GLY A 94 -9.89 -6.19 3.13
N GLU A 95 -10.29 -6.04 4.39
CA GLU A 95 -11.46 -6.64 5.02
C GLU A 95 -12.02 -5.63 6.03
N ALA A 96 -13.33 -5.69 6.29
CA ALA A 96 -13.96 -4.87 7.31
C ALA A 96 -13.33 -5.14 8.68
N ASN A 97 -13.20 -4.10 9.50
CA ASN A 97 -12.74 -4.28 10.86
C ASN A 97 -13.90 -4.74 11.75
N ASP A 98 -13.98 -6.05 11.99
CA ASP A 98 -15.01 -6.68 12.85
C ASP A 98 -14.57 -6.80 14.32
N GLN A 99 -13.60 -5.99 14.76
CA GLN A 99 -13.11 -6.01 16.13
C GLN A 99 -14.22 -5.60 17.11
N THR A 100 -14.57 -6.50 18.01
CA THR A 100 -15.46 -6.20 19.13
C THR A 100 -14.71 -5.42 20.21
N LEU A 101 -15.31 -4.33 20.68
CA LEU A 101 -14.79 -3.52 21.78
C LEU A 101 -15.64 -3.75 23.03
N ASP A 102 -15.00 -4.18 24.11
CA ASP A 102 -15.68 -4.34 25.41
C ASP A 102 -16.05 -3.00 26.03
N LEU A 103 -15.30 -1.95 25.69
CA LEU A 103 -15.45 -0.61 26.22
C LEU A 103 -15.25 0.43 25.11
N ASP A 104 -15.95 1.57 25.21
CA ASP A 104 -15.74 2.68 24.29
C ASP A 104 -14.28 3.19 24.40
N PRO A 105 -13.56 3.41 23.27
CA PRO A 105 -12.24 4.02 23.26
C PRO A 105 -12.06 5.30 24.07
N THR A 106 -13.13 6.08 24.27
CA THR A 106 -13.10 7.34 25.03
C THR A 106 -13.48 7.15 26.50
N ALA A 107 -13.93 5.96 26.89
CA ALA A 107 -14.31 5.68 28.27
C ALA A 107 -13.13 5.84 29.23
N TYR A 108 -13.44 6.38 30.41
CA TYR A 108 -12.46 6.68 31.48
C TYR A 108 -11.28 7.57 31.05
N GLY A 109 -11.41 8.34 29.96
CA GLY A 109 -10.38 9.26 29.48
C GLY A 109 -9.18 8.58 28.85
N ASN A 110 -9.32 7.32 28.41
CA ASN A 110 -8.24 6.57 27.76
C ASN A 110 -7.92 7.10 26.34
N ASN A 111 -8.91 7.70 25.65
CA ASN A 111 -8.82 8.38 24.35
C ASN A 111 -7.88 7.69 23.33
N CYS A 112 -7.85 6.36 23.34
CA CYS A 112 -6.85 5.59 22.62
C CYS A 112 -7.41 4.20 22.32
N GLN A 113 -7.19 3.72 21.11
CA GLN A 113 -7.63 2.40 20.69
C GLN A 113 -6.64 1.73 19.74
N ALA A 114 -6.49 0.41 19.90
CA ALA A 114 -5.81 -0.42 18.94
C ALA A 114 -6.83 -1.05 17.98
N TRP A 115 -6.64 -0.83 16.68
CA TRP A 115 -7.46 -1.37 15.62
C TRP A 115 -6.72 -2.46 14.86
N ALA A 116 -7.27 -3.67 14.85
CA ALA A 116 -6.82 -4.75 14.00
C ALA A 116 -7.29 -4.52 12.56
N MET A 117 -6.36 -4.48 11.62
CA MET A 117 -6.66 -4.21 10.22
C MET A 117 -5.99 -5.21 9.29
N THR A 118 -6.76 -5.67 8.30
CA THR A 118 -6.26 -6.40 7.15
C THR A 118 -6.13 -5.43 5.97
N ILE A 119 -4.95 -5.38 5.37
CA ILE A 119 -4.65 -4.53 4.20
C ILE A 119 -4.25 -5.41 3.03
N HIS A 120 -4.82 -5.13 1.86
CA HIS A 120 -4.53 -5.85 0.62
C HIS A 120 -3.65 -5.03 -0.33
N GLY A 121 -2.53 -5.63 -0.75
CA GLY A 121 -1.72 -5.18 -1.88
C GLY A 121 -2.08 -5.96 -3.13
N GLN A 122 -3.05 -5.46 -3.92
CA GLN A 122 -3.52 -6.13 -5.15
C GLN A 122 -2.38 -6.36 -6.14
N PHE A 123 -1.48 -5.39 -6.27
CA PHE A 123 -0.26 -5.52 -7.04
C PHE A 123 0.90 -5.79 -6.08
N PRO A 124 1.45 -7.01 -6.06
CA PRO A 124 2.39 -7.41 -5.01
C PRO A 124 3.80 -6.82 -5.18
N PHE A 125 4.06 -6.20 -6.34
CA PHE A 125 5.36 -5.62 -6.66
C PHE A 125 5.49 -4.19 -6.16
N TYR A 126 6.74 -3.79 -5.91
CA TYR A 126 7.06 -2.40 -5.61
C TYR A 126 6.84 -1.54 -6.85
N SER A 127 5.97 -0.54 -6.70
CA SER A 127 5.80 0.54 -7.66
C SER A 127 6.73 1.70 -7.35
N LYS A 128 7.36 2.27 -8.38
CA LYS A 128 8.00 3.59 -8.32
C LYS A 128 7.04 4.60 -8.97
N ARG A 129 7.14 5.88 -8.60
CA ARG A 129 6.45 6.96 -9.33
C ARG A 129 6.79 6.83 -10.82
N SER A 130 5.78 6.89 -11.68
CA SER A 130 5.99 6.89 -13.13
C SER A 130 6.90 8.05 -13.49
N PHE A 131 8.03 7.74 -14.13
CA PHE A 131 8.87 8.77 -14.74
C PHE A 131 8.29 9.04 -16.11
N THR A 132 7.56 10.14 -16.25
CA THR A 132 7.03 10.60 -17.51
C THR A 132 8.03 11.57 -18.11
N THR A 133 8.81 11.10 -19.06
CA THR A 133 9.52 11.97 -20.00
C THR A 133 8.63 12.17 -21.20
N GLU A 134 8.34 13.44 -21.50
CA GLU A 134 7.76 13.80 -22.77
C GLU A 134 8.86 13.77 -23.81
N TRP A 135 8.62 13.04 -24.91
CA TRP A 135 9.49 13.14 -26.06
C TRP A 135 9.43 14.59 -26.56
N ARG A 136 10.55 15.29 -26.54
CA ARG A 136 10.68 16.63 -27.12
C ARG A 136 11.55 16.53 -28.36
N ASN A 137 11.07 17.13 -29.44
CA ASN A 137 11.86 17.21 -30.66
C ASN A 137 12.95 18.26 -30.47
N ASP A 138 14.21 17.89 -30.72
CA ASP A 138 15.29 18.87 -30.79
C ASP A 138 15.19 19.66 -32.11
N VAL A 139 15.67 20.91 -32.12
CA VAL A 139 15.70 21.77 -33.32
C VAL A 139 16.50 21.12 -34.45
N LEU A 140 17.50 20.29 -34.09
CA LEU A 140 18.28 19.48 -35.03
C LEU A 140 17.47 18.36 -35.71
N ASN A 141 16.50 17.75 -35.02
CA ASN A 141 15.64 16.71 -35.61
C ASN A 141 14.62 17.30 -36.61
N ALA A 142 14.23 18.57 -36.45
CA ALA A 142 13.29 19.22 -37.37
C ALA A 142 13.92 19.51 -38.75
N GLN A 143 15.25 19.58 -38.83
CA GLN A 143 15.97 19.91 -40.07
C GLN A 143 16.41 18.69 -40.90
N ILE A 144 16.46 17.48 -40.32
CA ILE A 144 17.00 16.29 -41.00
C ILE A 144 15.93 15.18 -41.02
N ASN A 145 15.37 14.93 -42.20
CA ASN A 145 14.48 13.81 -42.48
C ASN A 145 15.10 12.48 -42.05
N GLY A 146 14.72 11.96 -40.87
CA GLY A 146 14.64 10.52 -40.66
C GLY A 146 15.57 9.85 -39.64
N ARG A 147 16.24 10.56 -38.72
CA ARG A 147 16.85 9.91 -37.54
C ARG A 147 16.52 10.65 -36.25
N ASN A 148 15.62 10.07 -35.47
CA ASN A 148 15.18 10.61 -34.18
C ASN A 148 16.20 10.22 -33.10
N HIS A 149 16.93 11.19 -32.58
CA HIS A 149 17.69 11.05 -31.33
C HIS A 149 16.83 11.64 -30.21
N GLY A 150 16.49 10.84 -29.20
CA GLY A 150 15.75 11.31 -28.02
C GLY A 150 16.70 12.05 -27.08
N ALA A 151 16.37 13.30 -26.74
CA ALA A 151 17.05 14.02 -25.67
C ALA A 151 16.49 13.54 -24.31
N SER A 152 17.39 13.10 -23.43
CA SER A 152 17.12 12.69 -22.05
C SER A 152 17.10 13.87 -21.08
#